data_AF-A0A7Z1K3D5-F1
#
_entry.id   AF-A0A7Z1K3D5-F1
#
_cell.length_a   1.000
_cell.length_b   1.000
_cell.length_c   1.000
_cell.angle_alpha   90.00
_cell.angle_beta   90.00
_cell.angle_gamma   90.00
#
_symmetry.space_group_name_H-M   'P 1'
#
loop_
_entity.id
_entity.type
_entity.pdbx_description
1 polymer ?
#
loop_
_entity_poly.entity_id
_entity_poly.type
_entity_poly.pdbx_seq_one_letter_code
_entity_poly.pdbx_strand_id
1 'polypeptide(L)' 'MSKFAWLFLSLTIATGLMGLSASSQDGQTSAFVAAGVFAGLLLLTLVVGRRIKFDPVLR' A
#
# COMPACT_ATOMS: atom_id res chain seq x y z
N MET A 1 -10.46 -9.11 8.16
CA MET A 1 -9.68 -8.37 7.15
C MET A 1 -10.62 -7.99 6.01
N SER A 2 -10.77 -6.70 5.72
CA SER A 2 -11.64 -6.22 4.63
C SER A 2 -11.14 -6.73 3.27
N LYS A 3 -12.03 -7.14 2.37
CA LYS A 3 -11.69 -7.57 0.99
C LYS A 3 -10.86 -6.51 0.26
N PHE A 4 -11.11 -5.23 0.55
CA PHE A 4 -10.35 -4.11 -0.01
C PHE A 4 -8.90 -4.05 0.49
N ALA A 5 -8.65 -4.35 1.77
CA ALA A 5 -7.28 -4.36 2.31
C ALA A 5 -6.42 -5.45 1.65
N TRP A 6 -7.02 -6.60 1.35
CA TRP A 6 -6.37 -7.68 0.62
C TRP A 6 -6.07 -7.31 -0.84
N LEU A 7 -7.00 -6.60 -1.50
CA LEU A 7 -6.80 -6.04 -2.85
C LEU A 7 -5.69 -4.99 -2.89
N PHE A 8 -5.66 -4.06 -1.94
CA PHE A 8 -4.60 -3.06 -1.89
C PHE A 8 -3.24 -3.66 -1.53
N LEU A 9 -3.21 -4.70 -0.70
CA LEU A 9 -1.99 -5.47 -0.39
C LEU A 9 -1.44 -6.16 -1.64
N SER A 10 -2.28 -6.88 -2.39
CA SER A 10 -1.84 -7.55 -3.61
C SER A 10 -1.38 -6.56 -4.67
N LEU A 11 -2.07 -5.43 -4.85
CA LEU A 11 -1.64 -4.37 -5.77
C LEU A 11 -0.30 -3.77 -5.34
N THR A 12 -0.10 -3.45 -4.06
CA THR A 12 1.16 -2.87 -3.57
C THR A 12 2.34 -3.82 -3.81
N ILE A 13 2.15 -5.12 -3.53
CA ILE A 13 3.17 -6.16 -3.76
C ILE A 13 3.46 -6.29 -5.26
N ALA A 14 2.43 -6.39 -6.11
CA ALA A 14 2.59 -6.52 -7.55
C ALA A 14 3.32 -5.32 -8.17
N THR A 15 2.96 -4.10 -7.74
CA THR A 15 3.56 -2.87 -8.25
C THR A 15 5.02 -2.72 -7.79
N GLY A 16 5.32 -3.09 -6.54
CA GLY A 16 6.69 -3.13 -6.03
C GLY A 16 7.58 -4.14 -6.76
N LEU A 17 7.06 -5.34 -7.05
CA LEU A 17 7.75 -6.37 -7.85
C LEU A 17 7.99 -5.90 -9.30
N MET A 18 7.01 -5.26 -9.91
CA MET A 18 7.17 -4.66 -11.24
C MET A 18 8.22 -3.55 -11.24
N GLY A 19 8.27 -2.71 -10.21
CA GLY A 19 9.30 -1.69 -10.06
C GLY A 19 10.70 -2.27 -9.89
N LEU A 20 10.85 -3.34 -9.10
CA LEU A 20 12.14 -4.01 -8.94
C LEU A 20 12.60 -4.74 -10.22
N SER A 21 11.65 -5.18 -11.04
CA SER A 21 11.91 -5.89 -12.31
C SER A 21 12.04 -4.95 -13.51
N ALA A 22 11.75 -3.66 -13.34
CA ALA A 22 11.85 -2.69 -14.42
C ALA A 22 13.33 -2.39 -14.72
N SER A 23 13.72 -2.63 -15.97
CA SER A 23 15.08 -2.37 -16.48
C SER A 23 15.28 -0.94 -16.98
N SER A 24 14.19 -0.22 -17.24
CA SER A 24 14.19 1.18 -17.64
C SER A 24 13.95 2.10 -16.44
N GLN A 25 14.71 3.20 -16.37
CA GLN A 25 14.63 4.15 -15.26
C GLN A 25 13.27 4.86 -15.18
N ASP A 26 12.65 5.14 -16.32
CA ASP A 26 11.28 5.66 -16.40
C ASP A 26 10.24 4.62 -15.95
N GLY A 27 10.49 3.34 -16.24
CA GLY A 27 9.66 2.22 -15.78
C GLY A 27 9.76 2.01 -14.26
N GLN A 28 10.97 2.13 -13.71
CA GLN A 28 11.19 2.05 -12.27
C GLN A 28 10.50 3.18 -11.52
N THR A 29 10.70 4.43 -11.96
CA THR A 29 10.12 5.60 -11.29
C THR A 29 8.60 5.57 -11.31
N SER A 30 7.98 5.26 -12.45
CA SER A 30 6.52 5.11 -12.55
C SER A 30 5.98 3.97 -11.68
N ALA A 31 6.68 2.83 -11.60
CA ALA A 31 6.30 1.71 -10.74
C ALA A 31 6.47 2.03 -9.24
N PHE A 32 7.50 2.77 -8.84
CA PHE A 32 7.67 3.23 -7.46
C PHE A 32 6.59 4.23 -7.05
N VAL A 33 6.21 5.17 -7.94
CA VAL A 33 5.10 6.11 -7.69
C VAL A 33 3.79 5.35 -7.53
N ALA A 34 3.49 4.41 -8.44
CA ALA A 34 2.29 3.59 -8.35
C ALA A 34 2.29 2.72 -7.07
N ALA A 35 3.42 2.13 -6.70
CA ALA A 35 3.58 1.39 -5.44
C ALA A 35 3.33 2.28 -4.23
N GLY A 36 3.83 3.53 -4.23
CA GLY A 36 3.58 4.52 -3.18
C GLY A 36 2.10 4.89 -3.04
N VAL A 37 1.40 5.10 -4.16
CA VAL A 37 -0.04 5.39 -4.18
C VAL A 37 -0.84 4.20 -3.62
N PHE A 38 -0.55 2.97 -4.06
CA PHE A 38 -1.22 1.78 -3.54
C PHE A 38 -0.88 1.50 -2.08
N ALA A 39 0.36 1.73 -1.66
CA ALA A 39 0.75 1.65 -0.25
C ALA A 39 0.02 2.68 0.61
N GLY A 40 -0.18 3.91 0.12
CA GLY A 40 -0.97 4.94 0.79
C GLY A 40 -2.45 4.55 0.94
N LEU A 41 -3.05 4.01 -0.12
CA LEU A 41 -4.42 3.48 -0.10
C LEU A 41 -4.55 2.25 0.80
N LEU A 42 -3.52 1.39 0.84
CA LEU A 42 -3.43 0.27 1.77
C LEU A 42 -3.40 0.75 3.21
N LEU A 43 -2.57 1.74 3.52
CA LEU A 43 -2.50 2.32 4.86
C LEU A 43 -3.84 2.96 5.24
N LEU A 44 -4.47 3.74 4.34
CA LEU A 44 -5.80 4.30 4.57
C LEU A 44 -6.85 3.20 4.81
N THR A 45 -6.87 2.14 4.01
CA THR A 45 -7.82 1.04 4.21
C THR A 45 -7.54 0.23 5.47
N LEU A 46 -6.28 0.12 5.90
CA LEU A 46 -5.91 -0.45 7.19
C LEU A 46 -6.32 0.48 8.34
N VAL A 47 -6.15 1.80 8.22
CA VAL A 47 -6.55 2.82 9.21
C VAL A 47 -8.07 2.93 9.35
N VAL A 48 -8.81 2.80 8.24
CA VAL A 48 -10.27 2.86 8.22
C VAL A 48 -10.88 1.52 8.64
N GLY A 49 -10.34 0.39 8.16
CA GLY A 49 -10.84 -0.95 8.44
C GLY A 49 -10.40 -1.50 9.80
N ARG A 50 -9.30 -0.99 10.34
CA ARG A 50 -8.84 -1.26 11.70
C ARG A 50 -9.04 0.04 12.45
N ARG A 51 -10.03 0.04 13.35
CA ARG A 51 -10.12 0.93 14.51
C ARG A 51 -8.71 1.34 14.95
N ILE A 52 -8.16 2.46 14.48
CA ILE A 52 -7.16 3.18 15.26
C ILE A 52 -7.99 3.82 16.39
N LYS A 53 -8.44 2.95 17.30
CA LYS A 53 -8.07 3.17 18.67
C LYS A 53 -6.54 3.27 18.61
N PHE A 54 -6.03 4.48 18.41
CA PHE A 54 -5.11 5.01 19.40
C PHE A 54 -5.87 4.71 20.66
N ASP A 55 -5.60 3.58 21.30
CA ASP A 55 -6.29 3.24 22.53
C ASP A 55 -6.09 4.51 23.38
N PRO A 56 -7.14 5.30 23.67
CA PRO A 56 -7.01 6.43 24.58
C PRO A 56 -6.95 5.86 26.02
N VAL A 57 -6.36 4.68 26.15
CA VAL A 57 -6.17 3.83 27.32
C VAL A 57 -4.67 3.76 27.63
N LEU A 58 -3.87 4.67 27.05
CA LEU A 58 -2.90 5.38 27.88
C LEU A 58 -3.54 6.73 28.21
N ARG A 59 -3.71 6.89 29.52
CA ARG A 59 -3.91 8.12 30.28
C ARG A 59 -3.26 9.35 29.66
#